data_AF-A0A7W9FLU5-F1
#
_entry.id   AF-A0A7W9FLU5-F1
#
_cell.length_a   1.000
_cell.length_b   1.000
_cell.length_c   1.000
_cell.angle_alpha   90.00
_cell.angle_beta   90.00
_cell.angle_gamma   90.00
#
_symmetry.space_group_name_H-M   'P 1'
#
loop_
_entity.id
_entity.type
_entity.pdbx_description
1 polymer ?
#
loop_
_entity_poly.entity_id
_entity_poly.type
_entity_poly.pdbx_seq_one_letter_code
_entity_poly.pdbx_strand_id
1 'polypeptide(L)'
;MADEENGEERSWLIPSEIPFDELKGHALEECLFWLLDGIGARDLTWRVGSAGAGAADSGRDLEARFHVPDATGEIVPRQWWVECKGRAGTLETEAVKTSCNNVVANASVDCLVIATNTTFTNPTRDWVEKWQDRFPRPRILLWDRVVLERMLAQQPATVLRLFEGGLSSAGHLRAIRDRFWNLIEYSSIERIKRIWSERDTLQLGVMERFALIANEFAHGSIDERPWLGICPAKDILETFQYGMFNLIYLYARVMKTGSDQGPIIKTLAYLLLSTLRDFHPDLIREIFRITLRTDSDEPMPDPAVEFFVMPILDSLQTELQLVCSSDCERFSRRDSFKYWEGRAPFESYWSRFGTRGIAPKSNNGSYHRLECTSKPCRIGFDLSDESGCPLYQVQAEMETLDTFLGTVASVIRRRVPRQSTFCVNQ
;
A
#
# COMPACT_ATOMS: atom_id res chain seq x y z
N MET A 1 17.98 0.84 -32.96
CA MET A 1 18.01 -0.33 -32.04
C MET A 1 17.07 -0.03 -30.90
N ALA A 2 15.79 -0.10 -31.23
CA ALA A 2 14.66 0.12 -30.34
C ALA A 2 13.69 -0.96 -30.78
N ASP A 3 13.75 -2.12 -30.13
CA ASP A 3 12.85 -3.26 -30.31
C ASP A 3 13.31 -4.29 -29.26
N GLU A 4 12.67 -4.27 -28.08
CA GLU A 4 12.54 -5.40 -27.12
C GLU A 4 11.95 -4.98 -25.74
N GLU A 5 11.14 -3.92 -25.67
CA GLU A 5 10.29 -3.66 -24.48
C GLU A 5 8.81 -3.74 -24.86
N ASN A 6 8.36 -4.93 -25.20
CA ASN A 6 6.94 -5.31 -25.14
C ASN A 6 6.88 -6.74 -24.60
N GLY A 7 7.42 -6.93 -23.39
CA GLY A 7 7.09 -8.09 -22.59
C GLY A 7 5.62 -7.98 -22.23
N GLU A 8 4.82 -8.97 -22.64
CA GLU A 8 3.41 -9.13 -22.26
C GLU A 8 3.24 -8.74 -20.79
N GLU A 9 2.57 -7.61 -20.57
CA GLU A 9 2.15 -7.22 -19.23
C GLU A 9 1.12 -8.27 -18.81
N ARG A 10 1.60 -9.35 -18.16
CA ARG A 10 0.77 -10.45 -17.68
C ARG A 10 -0.37 -9.83 -16.90
N SER A 11 -1.58 -9.98 -17.39
CA SER A 11 -2.78 -9.52 -16.71
C SER A 11 -2.80 -10.19 -15.33
N TRP A 12 -2.49 -9.41 -14.32
CA TRP A 12 -2.37 -9.81 -12.92
C TRP A 12 -3.72 -9.80 -12.21
N LEU A 13 -4.71 -9.29 -12.92
CA LEU A 13 -6.12 -9.55 -12.72
C LEU A 13 -6.37 -10.99 -13.14
N ILE A 14 -7.03 -11.76 -12.29
CA ILE A 14 -7.51 -13.08 -12.65
C ILE A 14 -8.97 -12.86 -13.04
N PRO A 15 -9.32 -12.75 -14.35
CA PRO A 15 -10.66 -12.34 -14.75
C PRO A 15 -11.74 -13.30 -14.22
N SER A 16 -11.40 -14.59 -14.14
CA SER A 16 -12.25 -15.64 -13.57
C SER A 16 -12.52 -15.51 -12.06
N GLU A 17 -11.73 -14.70 -11.34
CA GLU A 17 -11.91 -14.45 -9.90
C GLU A 17 -12.66 -13.15 -9.60
N ILE A 18 -13.06 -12.37 -10.62
CA ILE A 18 -13.99 -11.25 -10.41
C ILE A 18 -15.34 -11.84 -9.95
N PRO A 19 -15.88 -11.46 -8.78
CA PRO A 19 -17.08 -12.07 -8.19
C PRO A 19 -18.37 -11.57 -8.87
N PHE A 20 -18.54 -11.86 -10.17
CA PHE A 20 -19.70 -11.44 -10.95
C PHE A 20 -21.03 -11.93 -10.37
N ASP A 21 -21.03 -13.05 -9.65
CA ASP A 21 -22.24 -13.58 -9.03
C ASP A 21 -22.73 -12.71 -7.85
N GLU A 22 -21.84 -11.92 -7.26
CA GLU A 22 -22.10 -10.98 -6.17
C GLU A 22 -22.36 -9.56 -6.69
N LEU A 23 -21.97 -9.25 -7.93
CA LEU A 23 -22.19 -7.96 -8.59
C LEU A 23 -23.66 -7.75 -8.96
N LYS A 24 -24.48 -7.36 -7.99
CA LYS A 24 -25.90 -7.04 -8.18
C LYS A 24 -26.26 -5.71 -7.51
N GLY A 25 -27.33 -5.07 -8.01
CA GLY A 25 -27.83 -3.79 -7.49
C GLY A 25 -26.71 -2.74 -7.41
N HIS A 26 -26.56 -2.14 -6.23
CA HIS A 26 -25.56 -1.11 -5.94
C HIS A 26 -24.13 -1.53 -6.31
N ALA A 27 -23.74 -2.79 -6.10
CA ALA A 27 -22.37 -3.23 -6.39
C ALA A 27 -22.07 -3.21 -7.90
N LEU A 28 -23.04 -3.63 -8.74
CA LEU A 28 -22.91 -3.57 -10.20
C LEU A 28 -22.92 -2.13 -10.69
N GLU A 29 -23.80 -1.31 -10.13
CA GLU A 29 -23.88 0.13 -10.40
C GLU A 29 -22.56 0.84 -10.11
N GLU A 30 -21.99 0.63 -8.93
CA GLU A 30 -20.71 1.22 -8.54
C GLU A 30 -19.57 0.71 -9.43
N CYS A 31 -19.58 -0.58 -9.79
CA CYS A 31 -18.65 -1.14 -10.76
C CYS A 31 -18.70 -0.42 -12.10
N LEU A 32 -19.89 -0.19 -12.63
CA LEU A 32 -20.07 0.49 -13.91
C LEU A 32 -19.70 1.96 -13.81
N PHE A 33 -19.97 2.63 -12.68
CA PHE A 33 -19.55 4.00 -12.44
C PHE A 33 -18.03 4.14 -12.59
N TRP A 34 -17.26 3.36 -11.83
CA TRP A 34 -15.80 3.43 -11.87
C TRP A 34 -15.21 2.89 -13.18
N LEU A 35 -15.90 1.96 -13.84
CA LEU A 35 -15.49 1.50 -15.16
C LEU A 35 -15.66 2.60 -16.20
N LEU A 36 -16.80 3.30 -16.22
CA LEU A 36 -17.09 4.41 -17.12
C LEU A 36 -16.09 5.56 -16.92
N ASP A 37 -15.81 5.92 -15.66
CA ASP A 37 -14.79 6.92 -15.32
C ASP A 37 -13.41 6.50 -15.86
N GLY A 38 -13.00 5.25 -15.62
CA GLY A 38 -11.73 4.70 -16.08
C GLY A 38 -11.55 4.67 -17.61
N ILE A 39 -12.64 4.45 -18.36
CA ILE A 39 -12.62 4.51 -19.83
C ILE A 39 -12.80 5.92 -20.41
N GLY A 40 -12.82 6.95 -19.55
CA GLY A 40 -12.79 8.36 -19.97
C GLY A 40 -14.14 9.05 -20.08
N ALA A 41 -15.17 8.55 -19.40
CA ALA A 41 -16.45 9.26 -19.28
C ALA A 41 -16.26 10.65 -18.66
N ARG A 42 -17.07 11.62 -19.12
CA ARG A 42 -17.21 12.95 -18.55
C ARG A 42 -18.64 13.17 -18.08
N ASP A 43 -18.85 14.13 -17.18
CA ASP A 43 -20.16 14.47 -16.63
C ASP A 43 -20.94 13.24 -16.10
N LEU A 44 -20.21 12.29 -15.50
CA LEU A 44 -20.78 11.03 -14.99
C LEU A 44 -21.66 11.32 -13.77
N THR A 45 -22.96 11.01 -13.87
CA THR A 45 -23.96 11.32 -12.85
C THR A 45 -24.93 10.16 -12.63
N TRP A 46 -25.46 10.07 -11.40
CA TRP A 46 -26.51 9.13 -11.04
C TRP A 46 -27.87 9.68 -11.44
N ARG A 47 -28.65 8.92 -12.21
CA ARG A 47 -30.05 9.20 -12.52
C ARG A 47 -30.94 8.54 -11.48
N VAL A 48 -31.64 9.37 -10.72
CA VAL A 48 -32.72 8.90 -9.83
C VAL A 48 -33.97 8.72 -10.69
N GLY A 49 -34.46 7.48 -10.79
CA GLY A 49 -35.69 7.18 -11.52
C GLY A 49 -36.87 7.99 -10.97
N SER A 50 -37.57 8.71 -11.85
CA SER A 50 -38.83 9.39 -11.54
C SER A 50 -40.01 8.42 -11.67
N ALA A 51 -40.40 7.79 -10.56
CA ALA A 51 -41.78 7.36 -10.25
C ALA A 51 -41.84 6.87 -8.80
N GLY A 52 -42.74 7.44 -8.01
CA GLY A 52 -42.84 7.31 -6.56
C GLY A 52 -42.65 5.91 -5.97
N ALA A 53 -41.54 5.73 -5.26
CA ALA A 53 -41.46 4.99 -4.00
C ALA A 53 -40.14 5.37 -3.34
N GLY A 54 -40.20 6.04 -2.19
CA GLY A 54 -39.08 6.02 -1.26
C GLY A 54 -38.88 4.58 -0.81
N ALA A 55 -37.97 3.87 -1.46
CA ALA A 55 -37.56 2.53 -1.08
C ALA A 55 -36.06 2.42 -1.34
N ALA A 56 -35.34 1.93 -0.34
CA ALA A 56 -33.89 1.76 -0.31
C ALA A 56 -33.33 0.78 -1.39
N ASP A 57 -34.17 0.32 -2.33
CA ASP A 57 -33.89 -0.67 -3.38
C ASP A 57 -34.22 -0.19 -4.81
N SER A 58 -34.51 1.11 -5.01
CA SER A 58 -34.69 1.64 -6.36
C SER A 58 -33.33 1.84 -7.02
N GLY A 59 -32.92 0.89 -7.87
CA GLY A 59 -31.64 0.93 -8.60
C GLY A 59 -31.42 2.27 -9.32
N ARG A 60 -30.18 2.76 -9.28
CA ARG A 60 -29.79 4.04 -9.87
C ARG A 60 -29.14 3.79 -11.21
N ASP A 61 -29.73 4.34 -12.26
CA ASP A 61 -29.12 4.33 -13.59
C ASP A 61 -28.04 5.40 -13.69
N LEU A 62 -27.14 5.28 -14.66
CA LEU A 62 -26.04 6.20 -14.87
C LEU A 62 -26.24 7.02 -16.16
N GLU A 63 -25.75 8.25 -16.14
CA GLU A 63 -25.63 9.11 -17.31
C GLU A 63 -24.21 9.61 -17.43
N ALA A 64 -23.66 9.58 -18.65
CA ALA A 64 -22.31 10.02 -18.94
C ALA A 64 -22.22 10.67 -20.32
N ARG A 65 -21.12 11.39 -20.56
CA ARG A 65 -20.75 11.90 -21.88
C ARG A 65 -19.40 11.38 -22.33
N PHE A 66 -19.35 10.89 -23.56
CA PHE A 66 -18.10 10.54 -24.23
C PHE A 66 -17.84 11.51 -25.37
N HIS A 67 -16.64 12.07 -25.40
CA HIS A 67 -16.21 12.97 -26.46
C HIS A 67 -15.55 12.13 -27.55
N VAL A 68 -16.22 12.02 -28.70
CA VAL A 68 -15.75 11.19 -29.81
C VAL A 68 -15.66 12.01 -31.09
N PRO A 69 -14.66 11.76 -31.95
CA PRO A 69 -14.58 12.42 -33.24
C PRO A 69 -15.77 11.99 -34.13
N ASP A 70 -16.35 12.97 -34.81
CA ASP A 70 -17.37 12.74 -35.82
C ASP A 70 -16.76 12.43 -37.21
N ALA A 71 -17.59 12.34 -38.25
CA ALA A 71 -17.13 12.06 -39.61
C ALA A 71 -16.22 13.17 -40.20
N THR A 72 -16.22 14.35 -39.60
CA THR A 72 -15.38 15.50 -40.00
C THR A 72 -14.12 15.62 -39.14
N GLY A 73 -13.99 14.80 -38.10
CA GLY A 73 -12.91 14.86 -37.12
C GLY A 73 -13.17 15.83 -35.97
N GLU A 74 -14.34 16.48 -35.92
CA GLU A 74 -14.73 17.33 -34.82
C GLU A 74 -15.11 16.49 -33.59
N ILE A 75 -14.63 16.88 -32.41
CA ILE A 75 -14.93 16.18 -31.17
C ILE A 75 -16.32 16.60 -30.69
N VAL A 76 -17.29 15.68 -30.80
CA VAL A 76 -18.66 15.92 -30.34
C VAL A 76 -18.97 15.12 -29.08
N PRO A 77 -19.66 15.73 -28.09
CA PRO A 77 -20.11 14.99 -26.92
C PRO A 77 -21.27 14.06 -27.32
N ARG A 78 -21.18 12.78 -26.93
CA ARG A 78 -22.27 11.81 -27.04
C ARG A 78 -22.83 11.47 -25.68
N GLN A 79 -24.14 11.59 -25.52
CA GLN A 79 -24.83 11.29 -24.27
C GLN A 79 -25.13 9.79 -24.19
N TRP A 80 -24.65 9.17 -23.10
CA TRP A 80 -24.82 7.76 -22.81
C TRP A 80 -25.69 7.59 -21.58
N TRP A 81 -26.72 6.76 -21.70
CA TRP A 81 -27.48 6.24 -20.57
C TRP A 81 -27.05 4.81 -20.33
N VAL A 82 -26.78 4.45 -19.07
CA VAL A 82 -26.36 3.10 -18.69
C VAL A 82 -27.32 2.57 -17.64
N GLU A 83 -28.02 1.51 -17.99
CA GLU A 83 -29.03 0.86 -17.14
C GLU A 83 -28.49 -0.46 -16.59
N CYS A 84 -28.55 -0.60 -15.28
CA CYS A 84 -27.95 -1.73 -14.56
C CYS A 84 -28.99 -2.80 -14.28
N LYS A 85 -28.76 -4.03 -14.79
CA LYS A 85 -29.68 -5.18 -14.60
C LYS A 85 -28.95 -6.36 -13.97
N GLY A 86 -28.76 -6.28 -12.65
CA GLY A 86 -28.20 -7.40 -11.86
C GLY A 86 -29.15 -8.60 -11.79
N ARG A 87 -28.67 -9.80 -12.11
CA ARG A 87 -29.45 -11.07 -12.09
C ARG A 87 -28.64 -12.23 -11.53
N ALA A 88 -29.35 -13.28 -11.11
CA ALA A 88 -28.75 -14.57 -10.78
C ALA A 88 -28.67 -15.51 -12.00
N GLY A 89 -29.54 -15.32 -12.99
CA GLY A 89 -29.56 -16.07 -14.25
C GLY A 89 -29.53 -15.14 -15.45
N THR A 90 -29.77 -15.68 -16.64
CA THR A 90 -29.72 -14.94 -17.90
C THR A 90 -30.75 -13.82 -17.99
N LEU A 91 -30.43 -12.76 -18.74
CA LEU A 91 -31.34 -11.63 -18.96
C LEU A 91 -32.23 -11.88 -20.19
N GLU A 92 -33.53 -11.95 -19.93
CA GLU A 92 -34.59 -12.18 -20.92
C GLU A 92 -35.05 -10.89 -21.63
N THR A 93 -35.77 -11.06 -22.73
CA THR A 93 -36.13 -9.95 -23.64
C THR A 93 -37.05 -8.92 -22.98
N GLU A 94 -37.97 -9.36 -22.11
CA GLU A 94 -38.86 -8.45 -21.38
C GLU A 94 -38.09 -7.48 -20.49
N ALA A 95 -36.91 -7.86 -20.00
CA ALA A 95 -36.10 -7.02 -19.13
C ALA A 95 -35.42 -5.85 -19.85
N VAL A 96 -35.30 -5.90 -21.19
CA VAL A 96 -34.67 -4.83 -22.00
C VAL A 96 -35.67 -3.95 -22.74
N LYS A 97 -36.90 -4.45 -22.95
CA LYS A 97 -37.95 -3.76 -23.71
C LYS A 97 -38.31 -2.40 -23.14
N THR A 98 -38.52 -2.32 -21.82
CA THR A 98 -38.88 -1.07 -21.15
C THR A 98 -37.81 -0.01 -21.33
N SER A 99 -36.54 -0.38 -21.15
CA SER A 99 -35.37 0.48 -21.35
C SER A 99 -35.30 1.03 -22.77
N CYS A 100 -35.43 0.14 -23.78
CA CYS A 100 -35.38 0.53 -25.18
C CYS A 100 -36.54 1.45 -25.57
N ASN A 101 -37.77 1.15 -25.11
CA ASN A 101 -38.93 1.98 -25.43
C ASN A 101 -38.89 3.35 -24.74
N ASN A 102 -38.41 3.40 -23.49
CA ASN A 102 -38.29 4.64 -22.74
C ASN A 102 -37.26 5.59 -23.34
N VAL A 103 -36.13 5.05 -23.84
CA VAL A 103 -35.06 5.91 -24.37
C VAL A 103 -35.43 6.56 -25.70
N VAL A 104 -36.30 5.95 -26.52
CA VAL A 104 -36.77 6.55 -27.79
C VAL A 104 -37.53 7.86 -27.56
N ALA A 105 -38.18 8.02 -26.41
CA ALA A 105 -38.84 9.27 -26.05
C ALA A 105 -37.85 10.41 -25.78
N ASN A 106 -36.54 10.13 -25.63
CA ASN A 106 -35.52 11.13 -25.39
C ASN A 106 -34.52 11.25 -26.55
N ALA A 107 -34.72 12.25 -27.39
CA ALA A 107 -33.88 12.52 -28.55
C ALA A 107 -32.45 12.98 -28.22
N SER A 108 -32.16 13.37 -26.97
CA SER A 108 -30.80 13.78 -26.58
C SER A 108 -29.85 12.62 -26.33
N VAL A 109 -30.38 11.40 -26.21
CA VAL A 109 -29.56 10.21 -25.90
C VAL A 109 -29.00 9.64 -27.19
N ASP A 110 -27.69 9.48 -27.27
CA ASP A 110 -27.01 8.87 -28.41
C ASP A 110 -26.86 7.36 -28.24
N CYS A 111 -26.66 6.92 -27.00
CA CYS A 111 -26.40 5.52 -26.67
C CYS A 111 -27.13 5.08 -25.40
N LEU A 112 -27.83 3.95 -25.48
CA LEU A 112 -28.32 3.22 -24.30
C LEU A 112 -27.46 1.97 -24.12
N VAL A 113 -26.79 1.87 -22.99
CA VAL A 113 -26.10 0.67 -22.54
C VAL A 113 -27.01 -0.06 -21.56
N ILE A 114 -27.25 -1.35 -21.80
CA ILE A 114 -27.86 -2.23 -20.82
C ILE A 114 -26.76 -3.16 -20.33
N ALA A 115 -26.42 -3.06 -19.06
CA ALA A 115 -25.32 -3.80 -18.45
C ALA A 115 -25.84 -4.83 -17.45
N THR A 116 -25.31 -6.05 -17.50
CA THR A 116 -25.66 -7.13 -16.58
C THR A 116 -24.42 -7.93 -16.15
N ASN A 117 -24.44 -8.44 -14.92
CA ASN A 117 -23.41 -9.31 -14.37
C ASN A 117 -23.49 -10.75 -14.91
N THR A 118 -24.48 -11.07 -15.73
CA THR A 118 -24.72 -12.39 -16.32
C THR A 118 -24.65 -12.31 -17.86
N THR A 119 -25.36 -13.17 -18.59
CA THR A 119 -25.42 -13.16 -20.05
C THR A 119 -26.83 -12.87 -20.56
N PHE A 120 -26.93 -12.27 -21.74
CA PHE A 120 -28.21 -12.12 -22.45
C PHE A 120 -28.55 -13.41 -23.20
N THR A 121 -29.83 -13.79 -23.21
CA THR A 121 -30.31 -14.90 -24.04
C THR A 121 -30.23 -14.53 -25.53
N ASN A 122 -30.07 -15.52 -26.42
CA ASN A 122 -30.05 -15.28 -27.87
C ASN A 122 -31.32 -14.56 -28.37
N PRO A 123 -32.55 -14.93 -27.93
CA PRO A 123 -33.76 -14.18 -28.28
C PRO A 123 -33.69 -12.69 -27.93
N THR A 124 -33.05 -12.34 -26.81
CA THR A 124 -32.87 -10.93 -26.42
C THR A 124 -31.96 -10.18 -27.38
N ARG A 125 -30.86 -10.79 -27.82
CA ARG A 125 -29.94 -10.17 -28.80
C ARG A 125 -30.63 -9.97 -30.14
N ASP A 126 -31.28 -11.02 -30.65
CA ASP A 126 -32.01 -10.98 -31.92
C ASP A 126 -33.13 -9.93 -31.90
N TRP A 127 -33.80 -9.78 -30.75
CA TRP A 127 -34.83 -8.76 -30.57
C TRP A 127 -34.24 -7.35 -30.59
N VAL A 128 -33.13 -7.10 -29.89
CA VAL A 128 -32.46 -5.79 -29.87
C VAL A 128 -31.96 -5.41 -31.27
N GLU A 129 -31.41 -6.36 -32.03
CA GLU A 129 -30.97 -6.15 -33.41
C GLU A 129 -32.14 -5.72 -34.31
N LYS A 130 -33.25 -6.48 -34.30
CA LYS A 130 -34.47 -6.13 -35.05
C LYS A 130 -35.08 -4.81 -34.59
N TRP A 131 -34.99 -4.50 -33.31
CA TRP A 131 -35.47 -3.23 -32.77
C TRP A 131 -34.60 -2.06 -33.27
N GLN A 132 -33.27 -2.23 -33.27
CA GLN A 132 -32.31 -1.23 -33.74
C GLN A 132 -32.48 -0.93 -35.24
N ASP A 133 -32.80 -1.94 -36.05
CA ASP A 133 -33.11 -1.76 -37.48
C ASP A 133 -34.30 -0.82 -37.70
N ARG A 134 -35.29 -0.88 -36.80
CA ARG A 134 -36.49 -0.03 -36.85
C ARG A 134 -36.25 1.35 -36.23
N PHE A 135 -35.38 1.44 -35.23
CA PHE A 135 -35.07 2.67 -34.50
C PHE A 135 -33.55 2.90 -34.51
N PRO A 136 -32.98 3.52 -35.55
CA PRO A 136 -31.53 3.68 -35.69
C PRO A 136 -30.86 4.54 -34.60
N ARG A 137 -31.63 5.31 -33.83
CA ARG A 137 -31.16 6.09 -32.67
C ARG A 137 -32.15 5.99 -31.50
N PRO A 138 -31.65 5.92 -30.25
CA PRO A 138 -30.24 5.78 -29.85
C PRO A 138 -29.65 4.40 -30.25
N ARG A 139 -28.32 4.30 -30.24
CA ARG A 139 -27.63 3.00 -30.38
C ARG A 139 -27.78 2.21 -29.08
N ILE A 140 -28.17 0.95 -29.17
CA ILE A 140 -28.30 0.03 -28.04
C ILE A 140 -27.03 -0.81 -27.93
N LEU A 141 -26.40 -0.81 -26.76
CA LEU A 141 -25.25 -1.64 -26.44
C LEU A 141 -25.61 -2.61 -25.32
N LEU A 142 -25.29 -3.88 -25.51
CA LEU A 142 -25.49 -4.93 -24.53
C LEU A 142 -24.15 -5.30 -23.90
N TRP A 143 -23.97 -4.98 -22.62
CA TRP A 143 -22.77 -5.31 -21.85
C TRP A 143 -23.08 -6.46 -20.89
N ASP A 144 -22.69 -7.67 -21.27
CA ASP A 144 -22.79 -8.84 -20.41
C ASP A 144 -21.50 -9.07 -19.62
N ARG A 145 -21.50 -10.12 -18.79
CA ARG A 145 -20.34 -10.58 -18.04
C ARG A 145 -19.07 -10.63 -18.88
N VAL A 146 -19.10 -11.21 -20.08
CA VAL A 146 -17.90 -11.38 -20.91
C VAL A 146 -17.35 -10.03 -21.39
N VAL A 147 -18.26 -9.12 -21.78
CA VAL A 147 -17.88 -7.76 -22.16
C VAL A 147 -17.31 -7.00 -20.97
N LEU A 148 -18.00 -7.04 -19.82
CA LEU A 148 -17.57 -6.36 -18.60
C LEU A 148 -16.25 -6.90 -18.08
N GLU A 149 -16.05 -8.21 -18.10
CA GLU A 149 -14.81 -8.87 -17.69
C GLU A 149 -13.63 -8.42 -18.54
N ARG A 150 -13.81 -8.34 -19.88
CA ARG A 150 -12.79 -7.80 -20.78
C ARG A 150 -12.49 -6.33 -20.53
N MET A 151 -13.51 -5.52 -20.26
CA MET A 151 -13.34 -4.09 -19.98
C MET A 151 -12.64 -3.86 -18.63
N LEU A 152 -13.00 -4.62 -17.59
CA LEU A 152 -12.36 -4.58 -16.28
C LEU A 152 -10.92 -5.07 -16.33
N ALA A 153 -10.61 -6.08 -17.16
CA ALA A 153 -9.23 -6.52 -17.40
C ALA A 153 -8.34 -5.41 -17.98
N GLN A 154 -8.93 -4.44 -18.69
CA GLN A 154 -8.25 -3.26 -19.23
C GLN A 154 -8.26 -2.07 -18.26
N GLN A 155 -8.93 -2.19 -17.11
CA GLN A 155 -9.05 -1.14 -16.09
C GLN A 155 -8.62 -1.65 -14.70
N PRO A 156 -7.32 -1.96 -14.49
CA PRO A 156 -6.85 -2.49 -13.22
C PRO A 156 -7.15 -1.58 -12.03
N ALA A 157 -7.05 -0.26 -12.18
CA ALA A 157 -7.35 0.69 -11.11
C ALA A 157 -8.80 0.55 -10.59
N THR A 158 -9.76 0.33 -11.50
CA THR A 158 -11.17 0.09 -11.17
C THR A 158 -11.33 -1.23 -10.41
N VAL A 159 -10.66 -2.29 -10.87
CA VAL A 159 -10.72 -3.60 -10.19
C VAL A 159 -10.05 -3.54 -8.81
N LEU A 160 -8.90 -2.89 -8.68
CA LEU A 160 -8.21 -2.67 -7.40
C LEU A 160 -9.09 -1.96 -6.37
N ARG A 161 -9.94 -1.05 -6.84
CA ARG A 161 -10.85 -0.30 -6.00
C ARG A 161 -12.01 -1.15 -5.49
N LEU A 162 -12.48 -2.10 -6.29
CA LEU A 162 -13.77 -2.75 -6.09
C LEU A 162 -13.71 -4.24 -5.74
N PHE A 163 -12.75 -4.99 -6.26
CA PHE A 163 -12.70 -6.45 -6.14
C PHE A 163 -11.43 -6.90 -5.46
N GLU A 164 -11.48 -6.93 -4.14
CA GLU A 164 -10.39 -7.44 -3.31
C GLU A 164 -10.11 -8.93 -3.54
N GLY A 165 -11.05 -9.70 -4.08
CA GLY A 165 -10.87 -11.13 -4.40
C GLY A 165 -10.31 -11.45 -5.79
N GLY A 166 -10.37 -10.50 -6.74
CA GLY A 166 -10.04 -10.75 -8.16
C GLY A 166 -8.56 -10.64 -8.52
N LEU A 167 -7.69 -10.55 -7.51
CA LEU A 167 -6.27 -10.26 -7.68
C LEU A 167 -5.43 -11.47 -7.30
N SER A 168 -4.49 -11.80 -8.19
CA SER A 168 -3.34 -12.64 -7.83
C SER A 168 -2.55 -12.01 -6.68
N SER A 169 -1.74 -12.79 -5.97
CA SER A 169 -0.89 -12.26 -4.89
C SER A 169 0.14 -11.23 -5.40
N ALA A 170 0.67 -11.41 -6.61
CA ALA A 170 1.48 -10.40 -7.29
C ALA A 170 0.67 -9.12 -7.58
N GLY A 171 -0.60 -9.30 -7.92
CA GLY A 171 -1.53 -8.19 -8.09
C GLY A 171 -1.82 -7.42 -6.80
N HIS A 172 -2.08 -8.14 -5.72
CA HIS A 172 -2.23 -7.54 -4.40
C HIS A 172 -0.99 -6.76 -3.97
N LEU A 173 0.20 -7.30 -4.24
CA LEU A 173 1.46 -6.61 -3.97
C LEU A 173 1.58 -5.29 -4.74
N ARG A 174 1.25 -5.30 -6.04
CA ARG A 174 1.23 -4.09 -6.88
C ARG A 174 0.21 -3.07 -6.36
N ALA A 175 -0.96 -3.54 -5.92
CA ALA A 175 -1.99 -2.71 -5.30
C ALA A 175 -1.49 -2.02 -4.03
N ILE A 176 -0.87 -2.79 -3.12
CA ILE A 176 -0.30 -2.28 -1.87
C ILE A 176 0.72 -1.18 -2.17
N ARG A 177 1.62 -1.44 -3.13
CA ARG A 177 2.60 -0.45 -3.60
C ARG A 177 1.93 0.81 -4.13
N ASP A 178 1.03 0.69 -5.10
CA ASP A 178 0.46 1.84 -5.80
C ASP A 178 -0.40 2.70 -4.86
N ARG A 179 -1.19 2.07 -3.97
CA ARG A 179 -1.97 2.78 -2.95
C ARG A 179 -1.07 3.50 -1.95
N PHE A 180 0.00 2.86 -1.49
CA PHE A 180 0.95 3.49 -0.59
C PHE A 180 1.63 4.69 -1.26
N TRP A 181 2.28 4.49 -2.41
CA TRP A 181 3.10 5.54 -3.03
C TRP A 181 2.29 6.67 -3.65
N ASN A 182 1.08 6.41 -4.16
CA ASN A 182 0.26 7.45 -4.79
C ASN A 182 -0.70 8.14 -3.81
N LEU A 183 -1.18 7.42 -2.78
CA LEU A 183 -2.26 7.88 -1.90
C LEU A 183 -1.89 7.91 -0.40
N ILE A 184 -0.74 7.36 0.02
CA ILE A 184 -0.38 7.15 1.44
C ILE A 184 -1.46 6.33 2.16
N GLU A 185 -2.03 5.35 1.46
CA GLU A 185 -3.03 4.45 2.01
C GLU A 185 -2.42 3.12 2.41
N TYR A 186 -2.66 2.75 3.66
CA TYR A 186 -2.29 1.46 4.20
C TYR A 186 -3.41 0.42 3.91
N SER A 187 -2.99 -0.78 3.57
CA SER A 187 -3.79 -1.98 3.33
C SER A 187 -4.01 -2.78 4.61
N SER A 188 -5.06 -3.61 4.62
CA SER A 188 -5.40 -4.44 5.78
C SER A 188 -4.33 -5.47 6.12
N ILE A 189 -4.24 -5.81 7.41
CA ILE A 189 -3.24 -6.76 7.92
C ILE A 189 -3.42 -8.18 7.36
N GLU A 190 -4.65 -8.56 7.03
CA GLU A 190 -5.00 -9.84 6.38
C GLU A 190 -4.30 -9.97 5.03
N ARG A 191 -4.24 -8.89 4.25
CA ARG A 191 -3.52 -8.88 2.96
C ARG A 191 -2.03 -9.02 3.17
N ILE A 192 -1.47 -8.29 4.13
CA ILE A 192 -0.05 -8.36 4.45
C ILE A 192 0.33 -9.78 4.90
N LYS A 193 -0.51 -10.45 5.69
CA LYS A 193 -0.35 -11.86 6.08
C LYS A 193 -0.35 -12.80 4.88
N ARG A 194 -1.26 -12.60 3.91
CA ARG A 194 -1.29 -13.39 2.66
C ARG A 194 -0.01 -13.22 1.85
N ILE A 195 0.42 -11.98 1.62
CA ILE A 195 1.69 -11.70 0.92
C ILE A 195 2.85 -12.34 1.67
N TRP A 196 2.87 -12.28 3.00
CA TRP A 196 3.93 -12.92 3.78
C TRP A 196 3.94 -14.44 3.62
N SER A 197 2.78 -15.11 3.62
CA SER A 197 2.75 -16.56 3.41
C SER A 197 3.24 -16.99 2.03
N GLU A 198 3.07 -16.14 1.03
CA GLU A 198 3.43 -16.41 -0.37
C GLU A 198 4.73 -15.70 -0.81
N ARG A 199 5.44 -15.03 0.11
CA ARG A 199 6.58 -14.16 -0.21
C ARG A 199 7.69 -14.84 -1.03
N ASP A 200 7.88 -16.16 -0.85
CA ASP A 200 8.92 -16.92 -1.54
C ASP A 200 8.60 -17.13 -3.04
N THR A 201 7.36 -16.88 -3.47
CA THR A 201 6.93 -16.93 -4.87
C THR A 201 6.83 -15.55 -5.52
N LEU A 202 7.00 -14.48 -4.74
CA LEU A 202 6.81 -13.10 -5.18
C LEU A 202 8.15 -12.39 -5.35
N GLN A 203 8.28 -11.62 -6.43
CA GLN A 203 9.41 -10.72 -6.61
C GLN A 203 9.13 -9.41 -5.86
N LEU A 204 9.79 -9.22 -4.72
CA LEU A 204 9.67 -8.00 -3.92
C LEU A 204 10.70 -6.96 -4.36
N GLY A 205 10.25 -5.95 -5.10
CA GLY A 205 11.05 -4.79 -5.45
C GLY A 205 11.22 -3.81 -4.29
N VAL A 206 12.00 -2.76 -4.54
CA VAL A 206 12.35 -1.72 -3.57
C VAL A 206 11.10 -1.01 -3.03
N MET A 207 10.17 -0.64 -3.93
CA MET A 207 8.94 0.07 -3.58
C MET A 207 7.96 -0.82 -2.83
N GLU A 208 7.83 -2.07 -3.25
CA GLU A 208 6.98 -3.09 -2.65
C GLU A 208 7.44 -3.39 -1.22
N ARG A 209 8.76 -3.60 -1.00
CA ARG A 209 9.32 -3.81 0.33
C ARG A 209 9.05 -2.64 1.27
N PHE A 210 9.29 -1.41 0.81
CA PHE A 210 9.04 -0.22 1.62
C PHE A 210 7.57 -0.13 2.04
N ALA A 211 6.66 -0.31 1.07
CA ALA A 211 5.22 -0.27 1.33
C ALA A 211 4.79 -1.36 2.32
N LEU A 212 5.27 -2.60 2.18
CA LEU A 212 4.96 -3.71 3.10
C LEU A 212 5.43 -3.42 4.53
N ILE A 213 6.63 -2.87 4.70
CA ILE A 213 7.16 -2.48 6.02
C ILE A 213 6.31 -1.37 6.65
N ALA A 214 5.96 -0.34 5.87
CA ALA A 214 5.12 0.75 6.35
C ALA A 214 3.73 0.26 6.76
N ASN A 215 3.14 -0.66 6.00
CA ASN A 215 1.89 -1.32 6.34
C ASN A 215 1.98 -2.14 7.63
N GLU A 216 3.08 -2.85 7.83
CA GLU A 216 3.32 -3.63 9.03
C GLU A 216 3.40 -2.73 10.28
N PHE A 217 4.00 -1.54 10.18
CA PHE A 217 4.01 -0.57 11.28
C PHE A 217 2.68 0.16 11.49
N ALA A 218 1.84 0.27 10.46
CA ALA A 218 0.52 0.87 10.57
C ALA A 218 -0.52 -0.08 11.19
N HIS A 219 -0.49 -1.37 10.83
CA HIS A 219 -1.59 -2.30 11.14
C HIS A 219 -1.15 -3.64 11.71
N GLY A 220 0.16 -3.89 11.83
CA GLY A 220 0.71 -5.20 12.17
C GLY A 220 1.81 -5.17 13.22
N SER A 221 2.74 -6.10 13.07
CA SER A 221 3.93 -6.25 13.90
C SER A 221 5.11 -6.70 13.04
N ILE A 222 6.13 -5.83 12.94
CA ILE A 222 7.35 -6.14 12.20
C ILE A 222 8.12 -7.33 12.81
N ASP A 223 7.87 -7.63 14.08
CA ASP A 223 8.46 -8.76 14.77
C ASP A 223 7.89 -10.10 14.24
N GLU A 224 6.63 -10.12 13.79
CA GLU A 224 5.97 -11.29 13.18
C GLU A 224 6.38 -11.52 11.73
N ARG A 225 6.58 -10.44 10.99
CA ARG A 225 6.86 -10.45 9.55
C ARG A 225 8.08 -9.58 9.26
N PRO A 226 9.29 -10.09 9.58
CA PRO A 226 10.53 -9.37 9.37
C PRO A 226 10.87 -9.31 7.88
N TRP A 227 10.25 -8.37 7.16
CA TRP A 227 10.42 -8.18 5.71
C TRP A 227 11.89 -8.02 5.28
N LEU A 228 12.74 -7.44 6.12
CA LEU A 228 14.17 -7.30 5.82
C LEU A 228 15.00 -8.52 6.25
N GLY A 229 14.47 -9.37 7.13
CA GLY A 229 15.20 -10.55 7.61
C GLY A 229 15.39 -11.64 6.55
N ILE A 230 14.58 -11.61 5.49
CA ILE A 230 14.69 -12.50 4.32
C ILE A 230 15.45 -11.86 3.15
N CYS A 231 15.82 -10.58 3.26
CA CYS A 231 16.44 -9.83 2.16
C CYS A 231 17.97 -9.92 2.21
N PRO A 232 18.65 -9.97 1.05
CA PRO A 232 20.08 -9.72 0.96
C PRO A 232 20.45 -8.32 1.49
N ALA A 233 21.68 -8.14 1.99
CA ALA A 233 22.12 -6.83 2.50
C ALA A 233 22.02 -5.70 1.46
N LYS A 234 22.32 -5.99 0.19
CA LYS A 234 22.20 -5.03 -0.93
C LYS A 234 20.77 -4.50 -1.07
N ASP A 235 19.81 -5.40 -0.99
CA ASP A 235 18.38 -5.11 -1.12
C ASP A 235 17.86 -4.24 0.02
N ILE A 236 18.38 -4.46 1.23
CA ILE A 236 18.08 -3.63 2.41
C ILE A 236 18.61 -2.20 2.19
N LEU A 237 19.86 -2.07 1.74
CA LEU A 237 20.50 -0.78 1.44
C LEU A 237 19.74 -0.02 0.36
N GLU A 238 19.36 -0.69 -0.73
CA GLU A 238 18.60 -0.07 -1.83
C GLU A 238 17.22 0.43 -1.35
N THR A 239 16.52 -0.35 -0.51
CA THR A 239 15.25 0.08 0.09
C THR A 239 15.41 1.25 1.06
N PHE A 240 16.49 1.28 1.85
CA PHE A 240 16.80 2.43 2.70
C PHE A 240 17.10 3.69 1.88
N GLN A 241 17.98 3.58 0.86
CA GLN A 241 18.30 4.68 -0.03
C GLN A 241 17.05 5.23 -0.70
N TYR A 242 16.20 4.36 -1.26
CA TYR A 242 14.97 4.78 -1.91
C TYR A 242 14.02 5.52 -0.96
N GLY A 243 13.88 5.03 0.28
CA GLY A 243 13.13 5.73 1.33
C GLY A 243 13.67 7.12 1.62
N MET A 244 14.99 7.26 1.75
CA MET A 244 15.65 8.54 2.02
C MET A 244 15.54 9.52 0.84
N PHE A 245 15.72 9.07 -0.40
CA PHE A 245 15.53 9.90 -1.60
C PHE A 245 14.09 10.39 -1.77
N ASN A 246 13.11 9.64 -1.24
CA ASN A 246 11.70 10.02 -1.26
C ASN A 246 11.21 10.63 0.05
N LEU A 247 12.12 11.00 0.97
CA LEU A 247 11.76 11.46 2.32
C LEU A 247 10.85 12.70 2.29
N ILE A 248 11.24 13.74 1.55
CA ILE A 248 10.45 14.97 1.41
C ILE A 248 9.09 14.66 0.76
N TYR A 249 9.09 13.83 -0.29
CA TYR A 249 7.86 13.43 -0.98
C TYR A 249 6.87 12.77 0.00
N LEU A 250 7.34 11.81 0.78
CA LEU A 250 6.51 11.09 1.76
C LEU A 250 5.96 12.03 2.83
N TYR A 251 6.80 12.89 3.41
CA TYR A 251 6.35 13.87 4.41
C TYR A 251 5.34 14.87 3.84
N ALA A 252 5.61 15.44 2.67
CA ALA A 252 4.71 16.39 2.01
C ALA A 252 3.34 15.75 1.74
N ARG A 253 3.32 14.48 1.33
CA ARG A 253 2.08 13.73 1.12
C ARG A 253 1.33 13.49 2.43
N VAL A 254 2.00 12.99 3.47
CA VAL A 254 1.41 12.75 4.79
C VAL A 254 0.80 14.02 5.38
N MET A 255 1.53 15.14 5.31
CA MET A 255 1.05 16.44 5.78
C MET A 255 -0.16 16.92 4.99
N LYS A 256 -0.18 16.72 3.67
CA LYS A 256 -1.31 17.08 2.80
C LYS A 256 -2.55 16.23 3.07
N THR A 257 -2.38 14.94 3.35
CA THR A 257 -3.50 14.02 3.64
C THR A 257 -3.94 14.05 5.10
N GLY A 258 -3.14 14.63 6.00
CA GLY A 258 -3.38 14.59 7.45
C GLY A 258 -3.22 13.18 8.04
N SER A 259 -2.48 12.30 7.36
CA SER A 259 -2.24 10.92 7.79
C SER A 259 -1.25 10.86 8.96
N ASP A 260 -1.24 9.74 9.69
CA ASP A 260 -0.21 9.50 10.72
C ASP A 260 1.16 9.28 10.06
N GLN A 261 2.14 10.08 10.47
CA GLN A 261 3.55 9.97 10.05
C GLN A 261 4.30 8.81 10.75
N GLY A 262 3.78 8.31 11.87
CA GLY A 262 4.39 7.28 12.69
C GLY A 262 4.87 6.04 11.93
N PRO A 263 4.05 5.44 11.04
CA PRO A 263 4.47 4.26 10.28
C PRO A 263 5.65 4.51 9.33
N ILE A 264 5.72 5.69 8.70
CA ILE A 264 6.83 6.06 7.80
C ILE A 264 8.11 6.30 8.60
N ILE A 265 8.02 7.02 9.72
CA ILE A 265 9.16 7.23 10.64
C ILE A 265 9.73 5.90 11.12
N LYS A 266 8.85 4.99 11.60
CA LYS A 266 9.26 3.65 12.06
C LYS A 266 9.85 2.80 10.94
N THR A 267 9.32 2.91 9.72
CA THR A 267 9.85 2.23 8.54
C THR A 267 11.29 2.65 8.25
N LEU A 268 11.54 3.97 8.21
CA LEU A 268 12.88 4.50 7.97
C LEU A 268 13.84 4.18 9.10
N ALA A 269 13.40 4.23 10.36
CA ALA A 269 14.20 3.85 11.52
C ALA A 269 14.60 2.36 11.47
N TYR A 270 13.66 1.48 11.11
CA TYR A 270 13.92 0.05 10.95
C TYR A 270 14.86 -0.25 9.78
N LEU A 271 14.69 0.44 8.64
CA LEU A 271 15.60 0.33 7.49
C LEU A 271 17.01 0.83 7.83
N LEU A 272 17.13 1.97 8.52
CA LEU A 272 18.39 2.52 8.99
C LEU A 272 19.11 1.53 9.93
N LEU A 273 18.41 1.02 10.94
CA LEU A 273 18.95 0.05 11.88
C LEU A 273 19.41 -1.24 11.18
N SER A 274 18.59 -1.76 10.27
CA SER A 274 18.91 -2.95 9.47
C SER A 274 20.12 -2.73 8.56
N THR A 275 20.26 -1.52 8.00
CA THR A 275 21.40 -1.18 7.14
C THR A 275 22.69 -1.05 7.98
N LEU A 276 22.65 -0.47 9.18
CA LEU A 276 23.80 -0.36 10.08
C LEU A 276 24.34 -1.72 10.58
N ARG A 277 23.51 -2.75 10.57
CA ARG A 277 23.93 -4.15 10.80
C ARG A 277 24.96 -4.59 9.75
N ASP A 278 24.70 -4.25 8.49
CA ASP A 278 25.43 -4.82 7.35
C ASP A 278 26.43 -3.86 6.69
N PHE A 279 26.33 -2.56 6.95
CA PHE A 279 27.17 -1.53 6.35
C PHE A 279 27.83 -0.62 7.37
N HIS A 280 28.94 0.01 6.98
CA HIS A 280 29.66 0.95 7.82
C HIS A 280 28.87 2.27 8.00
N PRO A 281 28.88 2.91 9.19
CA PRO A 281 28.19 4.19 9.42
C PRO A 281 28.51 5.27 8.39
N ASP A 282 29.75 5.32 7.89
CA ASP A 282 30.17 6.29 6.86
C ASP A 282 29.31 6.27 5.60
N LEU A 283 28.87 5.08 5.15
CA LEU A 283 27.99 4.95 4.00
C LEU A 283 26.62 5.58 4.27
N ILE A 284 26.12 5.43 5.49
CA ILE A 284 24.84 6.02 5.90
C ILE A 284 24.97 7.53 5.89
N ARG A 285 26.04 8.09 6.45
CA ARG A 285 26.29 9.53 6.43
C ARG A 285 26.32 10.09 5.02
N GLU A 286 26.97 9.38 4.11
CA GLU A 286 27.01 9.77 2.71
C GLU A 286 25.62 9.80 2.08
N ILE A 287 24.76 8.82 2.41
CA ILE A 287 23.35 8.83 1.98
C ILE A 287 22.65 10.08 2.53
N PHE A 288 22.72 10.37 3.83
CA PHE A 288 22.13 11.58 4.42
C PHE A 288 22.62 12.84 3.71
N ARG A 289 23.93 12.96 3.48
CA ARG A 289 24.56 14.11 2.81
C ARG A 289 24.07 14.30 1.37
N ILE A 290 23.84 13.21 0.64
CA ILE A 290 23.34 13.26 -0.75
C ILE A 290 21.84 13.57 -0.76
N THR A 291 21.05 12.94 0.12
CA THR A 291 19.58 13.05 0.10
C THR A 291 19.06 14.37 0.67
N LEU A 292 19.84 15.03 1.52
CA LEU A 292 19.47 16.28 2.18
C LEU A 292 20.07 17.49 1.47
N ARG A 293 19.92 17.51 0.15
CA ARG A 293 20.29 18.62 -0.72
C ARG A 293 19.07 19.20 -1.43
N THR A 294 19.12 20.48 -1.75
CA THR A 294 18.12 21.19 -2.55
C THR A 294 18.27 20.84 -4.04
N ASP A 295 17.30 21.27 -4.86
CA ASP A 295 17.38 21.15 -6.32
C ASP A 295 18.59 21.91 -6.93
N SER A 296 19.14 22.90 -6.20
CA SER A 296 20.36 23.62 -6.55
C SER A 296 21.65 22.92 -6.13
N ASP A 297 21.57 21.68 -5.62
CA ASP A 297 22.70 20.91 -5.06
C ASP A 297 23.33 21.54 -3.81
N GLU A 298 22.62 22.44 -3.13
CA GLU A 298 23.04 23.06 -1.88
C GLU A 298 22.56 22.23 -0.67
N PRO A 299 23.28 22.20 0.46
CA PRO A 299 22.78 21.56 1.68
C PRO A 299 21.45 22.17 2.13
N MET A 300 20.51 21.33 2.57
CA MET A 300 19.28 21.84 3.18
C MET A 300 19.56 22.64 4.45
N PRO A 301 18.74 23.66 4.78
CA PRO A 301 18.85 24.38 6.04
C PRO A 301 18.69 23.46 7.25
N ASP A 302 19.45 23.69 8.31
CA ASP A 302 19.43 22.85 9.53
C ASP A 302 18.02 22.61 10.10
N PRO A 303 17.12 23.62 10.21
CA PRO A 303 15.76 23.37 10.70
C PRO A 303 14.94 22.41 9.83
N ALA A 304 15.21 22.38 8.51
CA ALA A 304 14.55 21.45 7.60
C ALA A 304 15.11 20.04 7.77
N VAL A 305 16.44 19.91 7.88
CA VAL A 305 17.09 18.64 8.18
C VAL A 305 16.56 18.07 9.49
N GLU A 306 16.53 18.87 10.55
CA GLU A 306 16.02 18.47 11.85
C GLU A 306 14.58 17.96 11.75
N PHE A 307 13.71 18.72 11.06
CA PHE A 307 12.30 18.36 10.88
C PHE A 307 12.10 16.98 10.22
N PHE A 308 12.90 16.64 9.20
CA PHE A 308 12.75 15.38 8.48
C PHE A 308 13.50 14.20 9.13
N VAL A 309 14.67 14.46 9.71
CA VAL A 309 15.59 13.41 10.16
C VAL A 309 15.40 13.06 11.63
N MET A 310 15.21 14.06 12.50
CA MET A 310 15.19 13.84 13.95
C MET A 310 14.10 12.85 14.37
N PRO A 311 12.87 12.88 13.82
CA PRO A 311 11.87 11.89 14.20
C PRO A 311 12.33 10.44 13.96
N ILE A 312 13.13 10.20 12.91
CA ILE A 312 13.69 8.88 12.58
C ILE A 312 14.75 8.48 13.60
N LEU A 313 15.68 9.39 13.90
CA LEU A 313 16.77 9.15 14.85
C LEU A 313 16.25 8.99 16.29
N ASP A 314 15.28 9.81 16.69
CA ASP A 314 14.63 9.76 18.01
C ASP A 314 13.86 8.45 18.19
N SER A 315 13.12 8.03 17.16
CA SER A 315 12.43 6.74 17.16
C SER A 315 13.43 5.60 17.37
N LEU A 316 14.55 5.63 16.64
CA LEU A 316 15.59 4.62 16.73
C LEU A 316 16.29 4.62 18.11
N GLN A 317 16.65 5.80 18.60
CA GLN A 317 17.29 5.97 19.90
C GLN A 317 16.39 5.45 21.02
N THR A 318 15.11 5.86 21.02
CA THR A 318 14.13 5.46 22.03
C THR A 318 13.95 3.94 22.06
N GLU A 319 13.80 3.30 20.90
CA GLU A 319 13.67 1.85 20.80
C GLU A 319 14.91 1.12 21.34
N LEU A 320 16.10 1.53 20.92
CA LEU A 320 17.35 0.87 21.31
C LEU A 320 17.68 1.06 22.78
N GLN A 321 17.44 2.25 23.33
CA GLN A 321 17.56 2.52 24.75
C GLN A 321 16.66 1.56 25.54
N LEU A 322 15.40 1.48 25.16
CA LEU A 322 14.41 0.65 25.82
C LEU A 322 14.77 -0.85 25.76
N VAL A 323 15.11 -1.37 24.58
CA VAL A 323 15.41 -2.78 24.41
C VAL A 323 16.77 -3.14 25.03
N CYS A 324 17.80 -2.31 24.88
CA CYS A 324 19.11 -2.61 25.47
C CYS A 324 19.11 -2.54 26.99
N SER A 325 18.33 -1.64 27.59
CA SER A 325 18.20 -1.57 29.04
C SER A 325 17.36 -2.71 29.61
N SER A 326 16.61 -3.44 28.78
CA SER A 326 15.69 -4.48 29.23
C SER A 326 16.36 -5.65 29.93
N ASP A 327 17.59 -5.96 29.57
CA ASP A 327 18.34 -7.13 30.01
C ASP A 327 19.81 -6.80 30.30
N CYS A 328 20.09 -5.52 30.61
CA CYS A 328 21.41 -5.02 30.96
C CYS A 328 21.50 -4.82 32.48
N GLU A 329 22.50 -5.44 33.11
CA GLU A 329 22.71 -5.40 34.56
C GLU A 329 23.02 -3.99 35.11
N ARG A 330 23.45 -3.06 34.25
CA ARG A 330 23.61 -1.64 34.61
C ARG A 330 22.29 -0.94 34.89
N PHE A 331 21.13 -1.51 34.55
CA PHE A 331 19.85 -0.83 34.77
C PHE A 331 18.98 -1.60 35.74
N SER A 332 18.68 -0.97 36.89
CA SER A 332 17.76 -1.55 37.87
C SER A 332 16.32 -1.40 37.39
N ARG A 333 15.59 -2.53 37.39
CA ARG A 333 14.14 -2.61 37.16
C ARG A 333 13.34 -2.74 38.47
N ARG A 334 13.98 -2.66 39.64
CA ARG A 334 13.35 -3.15 40.89
C ARG A 334 12.37 -2.20 41.58
N ASP A 335 12.42 -0.89 41.35
CA ASP A 335 11.62 0.07 42.16
C ASP A 335 10.37 0.64 41.49
N SER A 336 10.20 0.49 40.17
CA SER A 336 9.04 1.02 39.42
C SER A 336 7.99 -0.04 39.02
N PHE A 337 8.19 -1.32 39.37
CA PHE A 337 7.49 -2.45 38.76
C PHE A 337 6.68 -3.36 39.71
N LYS A 338 6.36 -2.93 40.94
CA LYS A 338 5.56 -3.77 41.88
C LYS A 338 4.12 -4.07 41.41
N TYR A 339 3.66 -3.51 40.29
CA TYR A 339 2.28 -3.66 39.80
C TYR A 339 2.14 -3.97 38.30
N TRP A 340 3.22 -4.30 37.58
CA TRP A 340 3.20 -4.32 36.11
C TRP A 340 3.62 -5.69 35.55
N GLU A 341 2.63 -6.50 35.19
CA GLU A 341 2.80 -7.77 34.48
C GLU A 341 3.06 -7.52 32.98
N GLY A 342 4.23 -7.91 32.47
CA GLY A 342 4.49 -8.00 31.03
C GLY A 342 5.95 -7.74 30.64
N ARG A 343 6.69 -8.78 30.27
CA ARG A 343 8.07 -8.69 29.74
C ARG A 343 8.14 -8.57 28.20
N ALA A 344 7.00 -8.50 27.53
CA ALA A 344 6.87 -9.05 26.20
C ALA A 344 7.34 -8.20 25.00
N PRO A 345 7.21 -6.85 24.96
CA PRO A 345 7.59 -6.08 23.76
C PRO A 345 9.09 -6.14 23.42
N PHE A 346 9.93 -6.50 24.39
CA PHE A 346 11.39 -6.51 24.25
C PHE A 346 11.96 -7.89 23.92
N GLU A 347 11.24 -8.95 24.27
CA GLU A 347 11.67 -10.33 24.01
C GLU A 347 11.60 -10.67 22.52
N SER A 348 10.59 -10.17 21.80
CA SER A 348 10.45 -10.32 20.35
C SER A 348 11.20 -9.26 19.54
N TYR A 349 11.66 -8.15 20.14
CA TYR A 349 12.23 -7.04 19.38
C TYR A 349 13.29 -7.48 18.37
N TRP A 350 14.24 -8.31 18.78
CA TRP A 350 15.33 -8.76 17.90
C TRP A 350 14.87 -9.79 16.83
N SER A 351 13.67 -10.36 16.93
CA SER A 351 13.12 -11.26 15.90
C SER A 351 12.82 -10.54 14.60
N ARG A 352 12.68 -9.20 14.62
CA ARG A 352 12.52 -8.37 13.42
C ARG A 352 13.69 -8.44 12.44
N PHE A 353 14.80 -9.06 12.82
CA PHE A 353 15.97 -9.29 11.97
C PHE A 353 16.16 -10.75 11.53
N GLY A 354 15.31 -11.66 12.03
CA GLY A 354 15.31 -13.08 11.65
C GLY A 354 14.46 -13.35 10.41
N THR A 355 14.46 -14.58 9.91
CA THR A 355 13.77 -14.94 8.65
C THR A 355 12.31 -15.36 8.81
N ARG A 356 11.87 -15.68 10.04
CA ARG A 356 10.54 -16.30 10.30
C ARG A 356 9.60 -15.49 11.20
N GLY A 357 10.13 -14.47 11.88
CA GLY A 357 9.40 -13.68 12.86
C GLY A 357 8.91 -14.47 14.08
N ILE A 358 8.42 -13.76 15.09
CA ILE A 358 7.86 -14.32 16.32
C ILE A 358 6.64 -13.46 16.71
N ALA A 359 5.53 -14.10 17.07
CA ALA A 359 4.35 -13.41 17.57
C ALA A 359 4.68 -12.65 18.88
N PRO A 360 4.45 -11.33 18.95
CA PRO A 360 4.58 -10.61 20.20
C PRO A 360 3.53 -11.10 21.18
N LYS A 361 3.89 -11.19 22.46
CA LYS A 361 2.90 -11.28 23.55
C LYS A 361 2.51 -9.84 23.91
N SER A 362 1.22 -9.53 24.07
CA SER A 362 0.77 -8.15 24.30
C SER A 362 1.18 -7.62 25.69
N ASN A 363 1.66 -6.38 25.77
CA ASN A 363 1.28 -5.43 26.84
C ASN A 363 1.92 -4.03 26.65
N ASN A 364 1.21 -3.01 27.15
CA ASN A 364 1.63 -1.60 27.18
C ASN A 364 2.21 -1.24 28.57
N GLY A 365 3.30 -0.49 28.61
CA GLY A 365 3.67 0.20 29.85
C GLY A 365 4.80 1.21 29.84
N SER A 366 4.79 2.07 30.86
CA SER A 366 5.78 3.10 31.13
C SER A 366 6.79 2.64 32.19
N TYR A 367 8.01 3.20 32.16
CA TYR A 367 9.11 2.75 33.01
C TYR A 367 9.92 3.93 33.56
N HIS A 368 10.32 3.83 34.83
CA HIS A 368 11.35 4.68 35.44
C HIS A 368 12.64 3.88 35.63
N ARG A 369 13.80 4.54 35.50
CA ARG A 369 15.11 3.89 35.34
C ARG A 369 16.19 4.48 36.23
N LEU A 370 17.05 3.62 36.78
CA LEU A 370 18.27 3.97 37.51
C LEU A 370 19.46 3.22 36.90
N GLU A 371 20.58 3.92 36.65
CA GLU A 371 21.84 3.35 36.17
C GLU A 371 22.78 3.00 37.32
N CYS A 372 23.34 1.80 37.29
CA CYS A 372 24.45 1.32 38.12
C CYS A 372 25.71 1.31 37.26
N THR A 373 26.59 2.29 37.45
CA THR A 373 27.82 2.47 36.64
C THR A 373 28.88 1.40 36.89
N SER A 374 28.84 0.73 38.05
CA SER A 374 29.79 -0.30 38.47
C SER A 374 29.59 -1.68 37.82
N LYS A 375 28.58 -1.84 36.95
CA LYS A 375 28.30 -3.11 36.25
C LYS A 375 28.82 -3.07 34.81
N PRO A 376 29.31 -4.21 34.27
CA PRO A 376 29.79 -4.27 32.89
C PRO A 376 28.63 -4.11 31.89
N CYS A 377 28.93 -3.51 30.73
CA CYS A 377 27.97 -3.40 29.64
C CYS A 377 27.80 -4.72 28.89
N ARG A 378 26.55 -5.18 28.69
CA ARG A 378 26.27 -6.39 27.91
C ARG A 378 26.69 -6.30 26.44
N ILE A 379 26.70 -5.09 25.88
CA ILE A 379 27.16 -4.84 24.50
C ILE A 379 28.69 -4.90 24.39
N GLY A 380 29.40 -4.70 25.51
CA GLY A 380 30.86 -4.68 25.56
C GLY A 380 31.48 -3.29 25.35
N PHE A 381 30.72 -2.22 25.54
CA PHE A 381 31.32 -0.88 25.66
C PHE A 381 32.24 -0.84 26.88
N ASP A 382 33.42 -0.24 26.71
CA ASP A 382 34.38 -0.02 27.79
C ASP A 382 33.92 1.19 28.60
N LEU A 383 33.30 0.91 29.75
CA LEU A 383 32.65 1.92 30.58
C LEU A 383 33.32 1.94 31.96
N SER A 384 33.89 3.08 32.33
CA SER A 384 34.34 3.42 33.68
C SER A 384 33.19 3.96 34.54
N ASP A 385 33.43 4.11 35.86
CA ASP A 385 32.46 4.70 36.80
C ASP A 385 32.08 6.15 36.45
N GLU A 386 32.93 6.86 35.70
CA GLU A 386 32.72 8.23 35.23
C GLU A 386 32.03 8.30 33.85
N SER A 387 31.90 7.16 33.15
CA SER A 387 31.27 7.07 31.83
C SER A 387 29.95 6.28 31.87
N GLY A 388 28.87 6.97 31.53
CA GLY A 388 27.54 6.38 31.37
C GLY A 388 27.41 5.59 30.07
N CYS A 389 26.29 4.90 29.89
CA CYS A 389 26.04 4.16 28.65
C CYS A 389 25.97 5.11 27.42
N PRO A 390 26.75 4.86 26.35
CA PRO A 390 26.80 5.75 25.18
C PRO A 390 25.44 5.97 24.49
N LEU A 391 24.54 4.97 24.53
CA LEU A 391 23.17 5.09 24.01
C LEU A 391 22.34 6.20 24.69
N TYR A 392 22.73 6.60 25.91
CA TYR A 392 22.05 7.61 26.72
C TYR A 392 22.84 8.90 26.87
N GLN A 393 24.15 8.86 26.62
CA GLN A 393 25.01 10.05 26.67
C GLN A 393 25.05 10.77 25.32
N VAL A 394 24.97 10.03 24.22
CA VAL A 394 24.97 10.61 22.87
C VAL A 394 23.52 10.90 22.50
N GLN A 395 23.12 12.18 22.54
CA GLN A 395 21.84 12.62 21.97
C GLN A 395 21.92 12.47 20.45
N ALA A 396 20.84 12.01 19.83
CA ALA A 396 20.82 11.80 18.39
C ALA A 396 20.63 13.14 17.67
N GLU A 397 21.71 13.85 17.37
CA GLU A 397 21.69 15.17 16.74
C GLU A 397 22.54 15.13 15.46
N MET A 398 22.37 16.12 14.58
CA MET A 398 23.17 16.18 13.35
C MET A 398 24.66 16.36 13.61
N GLU A 399 25.02 17.11 14.66
CA GLU A 399 26.43 17.33 15.06
C GLU A 399 27.07 16.06 15.64
N THR A 400 26.28 15.20 16.26
CA THR A 400 26.74 13.96 16.94
C THR A 400 26.44 12.71 16.13
N LEU A 401 25.93 12.85 14.89
CA LEU A 401 25.43 11.78 14.06
C LEU A 401 26.44 10.64 13.89
N ASP A 402 27.72 10.98 13.70
CA ASP A 402 28.82 10.03 13.59
C ASP A 402 28.91 9.09 14.79
N THR A 403 28.97 9.68 15.98
CA THR A 403 29.07 8.96 17.24
C THR A 403 27.81 8.17 17.52
N PHE A 404 26.64 8.75 17.20
CA PHE A 404 25.35 8.08 17.37
C PHE A 404 25.24 6.84 16.48
N LEU A 405 25.48 6.96 15.17
CA LEU A 405 25.42 5.85 14.23
C LEU A 405 26.46 4.77 14.56
N GLY A 406 27.66 5.15 15.00
CA GLY A 406 28.68 4.21 15.49
C GLY A 406 28.23 3.42 16.72
N THR A 407 27.56 4.10 17.66
CA THR A 407 26.98 3.48 18.85
C THR A 407 25.88 2.49 18.47
N VAL A 408 24.94 2.92 17.62
CA VAL A 408 23.85 2.07 17.12
C VAL A 408 24.39 0.84 16.38
N ALA A 409 25.36 1.03 15.47
CA ALA A 409 25.99 -0.05 14.73
C ALA A 409 26.63 -1.09 15.65
N SER A 410 27.30 -0.65 16.71
CA SER A 410 27.92 -1.53 17.71
C SER A 410 26.87 -2.37 18.44
N VAL A 411 25.75 -1.74 18.82
CA VAL A 411 24.64 -2.42 19.49
C VAL A 411 24.01 -3.48 18.59
N ILE A 412 23.61 -3.12 17.37
CA ILE A 412 22.90 -4.05 16.48
C ILE A 412 23.77 -5.23 16.07
N ARG A 413 25.05 -4.99 15.73
CA ARG A 413 25.98 -6.07 15.34
C ARG A 413 26.28 -7.04 16.47
N ARG A 414 26.23 -6.57 17.72
CA ARG A 414 26.40 -7.43 18.90
C ARG A 414 25.15 -8.24 19.21
N ARG A 415 23.96 -7.64 19.06
CA ARG A 415 22.67 -8.25 19.37
C ARG A 415 22.19 -9.22 18.29
N VAL A 416 22.50 -8.89 17.04
CA VAL A 416 22.12 -9.64 15.85
C VAL A 416 23.39 -9.83 15.02
N PRO A 417 24.30 -10.72 15.46
CA PRO A 417 25.50 -11.02 14.68
C PRO A 417 25.10 -11.56 13.32
N ARG A 418 25.87 -11.21 12.29
CA ARG A 418 25.69 -11.81 10.96
C ARG A 418 25.76 -13.32 11.12
N GLN A 419 24.80 -14.03 10.55
CA GLN A 419 24.99 -15.45 10.32
C GLN A 419 26.19 -15.55 9.38
N SER A 420 27.31 -16.05 9.88
CA SER A 420 28.44 -16.43 9.06
C SER A 420 27.90 -17.38 8.00
N THR A 421 27.78 -16.90 6.77
CA THR A 421 27.57 -17.75 5.61
C THR A 421 28.67 -18.80 5.71
N PHE A 422 28.28 -20.04 6.00
CA PHE A 422 29.17 -21.17 5.83
C PHE A 422 29.72 -21.03 4.41
N CYS A 423 31.02 -20.76 4.29
CA CYS A 423 31.75 -21.04 3.07
C CYS A 423 31.56 -22.54 2.83
N VAL A 424 30.58 -22.90 2.01
CA VAL A 424 30.57 -24.20 1.37
C VAL A 424 31.72 -24.13 0.38
N ASN A 425 32.87 -24.63 0.82
CA ASN A 425 33.92 -25.07 -0.08
C ASN A 425 33.31 -26.15 -0.99
N GLN A 426 33.04 -25.81 -2.24
CA GLN A 426 33.46 -26.54 -3.44
C GLN A 426 32.96 -25.85 -4.71
#